data_AF-A0A956VC77-F1
#
_entry.id   AF-A0A956VC77-F1
#
_cell.length_a   1.000
_cell.length_b   1.000
_cell.length_c   1.000
_cell.angle_alpha   90.00
_cell.angle_beta   90.00
_cell.angle_gamma   90.00
#
_symmetry.space_group_name_H-M   'P 1'
#
loop_
_entity.id
_entity.type
_entity.pdbx_description
1 polymer ?
#
loop_
_entity_poly.entity_id
_entity_poly.type
_entity_poly.pdbx_seq_one_letter_code
_entity_poly.pdbx_strand_id
1 'polypeptide(L)'
;MSKLRFIVIMLCGLWLLVACDSTTVNQTPDTIPLETQACSRATLRQGSTGADVRHAQLQLLKAGNAYTSGTPAYYIRTSGGADGVFGSGTKNAVIAFQKLVFPGQPGQFDGVVGQNTWSKLGCSSTTAPAGFSSSVDNDRDGIWDSYENYLLSTLAPRIWLNSNEVNYPATVSWYLSYSSMRFSHNNCPDHEVLALGRLTGTNLDDQSHSINKSLCRHDYPVYSNSYVGGGESTFFLELQNSARGGSSAKGNWRVYGHVYKTSAGKYVIQWWQFYAFNDSVDPVNHEGDWEYSGLLVNAGSIEKVMFFRHGNLRTISPSEAEWVNGVHHVTYVAKGSHAQYKGASSSGGCITGLTSVGDIAQAVAADRCNKGKVWDTWASGYGGIINVGEKSYSLNSAEWLRYSGLWGEIGALSAGGITFSSGPRTPSYQTSAWKPY
;
A
#
# COMPACT_ATOMS: atom_id res chain seq x y z
N MET A 1 20.62 66.82 -25.74
CA MET A 1 20.10 67.51 -26.95
C MET A 1 19.19 66.56 -27.71
N SER A 2 18.04 67.08 -28.15
CA SER A 2 17.06 66.53 -29.11
C SER A 2 16.31 65.23 -28.75
N LYS A 3 15.00 65.07 -28.97
CA LYS A 3 13.88 65.99 -29.26
C LYS A 3 12.61 65.16 -29.03
N LEU A 4 11.63 65.79 -28.39
CA LEU A 4 10.27 65.32 -28.14
C LEU A 4 9.52 65.02 -29.47
N ARG A 5 8.69 63.98 -29.52
CA ARG A 5 7.43 63.97 -30.28
C ARG A 5 6.35 63.19 -29.53
N PHE A 6 5.35 63.91 -29.03
CA PHE A 6 4.08 63.40 -28.53
C PHE A 6 3.15 63.08 -29.70
N ILE A 7 2.44 61.95 -29.64
CA ILE A 7 1.08 61.82 -30.17
C ILE A 7 0.25 61.16 -29.07
N VAL A 8 -0.68 61.93 -28.50
CA VAL A 8 -1.75 61.47 -27.63
C VAL A 8 -3.02 61.56 -28.46
N ILE A 9 -3.72 60.44 -28.64
CA ILE A 9 -5.16 60.42 -28.92
C ILE A 9 -5.79 59.74 -27.72
N MET A 10 -6.50 60.54 -26.92
CA MET A 10 -7.41 60.13 -25.86
C MET A 10 -8.51 59.24 -26.43
N LEU A 11 -8.92 58.23 -25.67
CA LEU A 11 -10.32 57.98 -25.32
C LEU A 11 -10.38 57.12 -24.04
N CYS A 12 -10.98 57.72 -22.99
CA CYS A 12 -11.61 57.19 -21.76
C CYS A 12 -11.28 55.76 -21.28
N GLY A 13 -10.96 55.49 -20.02
CA GLY A 13 -11.02 56.31 -18.82
C GLY A 13 -10.69 55.48 -17.57
N LEU A 14 -10.31 56.21 -16.52
CA LEU A 14 -10.15 55.79 -15.11
C LEU A 14 -8.94 54.91 -14.75
N TRP A 15 -7.78 55.57 -14.60
CA TRP A 15 -6.74 55.17 -13.64
C TRP A 15 -6.79 56.14 -12.46
N LEU A 16 -6.98 55.62 -11.25
CA LEU A 16 -6.81 56.40 -10.02
C LEU A 16 -5.34 56.32 -9.58
N LEU A 17 -4.70 57.49 -9.48
CA LEU A 17 -3.40 57.70 -8.85
C LEU A 17 -3.52 57.61 -7.33
N VAL A 18 -2.56 56.95 -6.66
CA VAL A 18 -2.07 57.41 -5.36
C VAL A 18 -0.54 57.32 -5.36
N ALA A 19 0.09 58.42 -4.96
CA ALA A 19 1.52 58.63 -4.89
C ALA A 19 2.17 57.97 -3.67
N CYS A 20 3.49 57.84 -3.78
CA CYS A 20 4.41 57.25 -2.82
C CYS A 20 4.54 58.12 -1.56
N ASP A 21 4.47 57.49 -0.37
CA ASP A 21 5.11 58.01 0.83
C ASP A 21 5.90 56.87 1.50
N SER A 22 7.17 57.13 1.75
CA SER A 22 8.14 56.20 2.28
C SER A 22 8.26 56.40 3.79
N THR A 23 7.61 55.55 4.57
CA THR A 23 7.86 55.44 6.01
C THR A 23 8.46 54.07 6.32
N THR A 24 9.73 54.08 6.71
CA THR A 24 10.42 52.97 7.37
C THR A 24 9.71 52.61 8.66
N VAL A 25 9.15 51.40 8.75
CA VAL A 25 8.74 50.81 10.04
C VAL A 25 9.73 49.71 10.39
N ASN A 26 10.56 50.03 11.38
CA ASN A 26 11.42 49.12 12.10
C ASN A 26 10.51 48.27 13.03
N GLN A 27 10.10 47.08 12.59
CA GLN A 27 9.38 46.14 13.46
C GLN A 27 10.38 45.22 14.15
N THR A 28 10.59 45.46 15.44
CA THR A 28 11.03 44.45 16.39
C THR A 28 10.08 43.25 16.37
N PRO A 29 10.56 42.00 16.48
CA PRO A 29 9.67 40.84 16.52
C PRO A 29 8.87 40.87 17.82
N ASP A 30 7.56 41.02 17.71
CA ASP A 30 6.63 40.79 18.81
C ASP A 30 6.77 39.34 19.29
N THR A 31 7.24 39.17 20.52
CA THR A 31 7.23 37.91 21.24
C THR A 31 5.79 37.55 21.58
N ILE A 32 5.17 36.67 20.78
CA ILE A 32 3.95 35.97 21.19
C ILE A 32 4.35 34.97 22.29
N PRO A 33 3.74 35.02 23.49
CA PRO A 33 3.96 34.00 24.50
C PRO A 33 3.48 32.65 23.93
N LEU A 34 4.37 31.66 23.92
CA LEU A 34 4.03 30.26 23.66
C LEU A 34 3.09 29.76 24.76
N GLU A 35 1.78 29.99 24.60
CA GLU A 35 0.78 29.20 25.31
C GLU A 35 0.88 27.76 24.84
N THR A 36 1.12 26.86 25.79
CA THR A 36 1.29 25.43 25.60
C THR A 36 0.11 24.83 24.82
N GLN A 37 0.37 24.42 23.58
CA GLN A 37 -0.63 23.84 22.68
C GLN A 37 -1.24 22.57 23.29
N ALA A 38 -2.50 22.67 23.67
CA ALA A 38 -3.29 21.60 24.28
C ALA A 38 -3.66 20.52 23.23
N CYS A 39 -3.24 19.28 23.46
CA CYS A 39 -3.77 18.04 22.86
C CYS A 39 -5.31 18.00 22.80
N SER A 40 -5.92 17.76 21.64
CA SER A 40 -7.40 17.75 21.49
C SER A 40 -8.02 16.34 21.54
N ARG A 41 -7.51 15.44 22.40
CA ARG A 41 -8.05 14.07 22.56
C ARG A 41 -9.02 13.97 23.74
N ALA A 42 -10.00 13.08 23.60
CA ALA A 42 -10.90 12.76 24.70
C ALA A 42 -10.10 12.23 25.91
N THR A 43 -10.54 12.59 27.11
CA THR A 43 -10.00 12.01 28.34
C THR A 43 -10.45 10.56 28.44
N LEU A 44 -9.52 9.61 28.43
CA LEU A 44 -9.83 8.18 28.53
C LEU A 44 -9.70 7.69 29.96
N ARG A 45 -10.61 6.81 30.37
CA ARG A 45 -10.61 6.16 31.68
C ARG A 45 -11.19 4.76 31.56
N GLN A 46 -11.10 3.97 32.62
CA GLN A 46 -11.68 2.62 32.63
C GLN A 46 -13.16 2.65 32.20
N GLY A 47 -13.54 1.79 31.25
CA GLY A 47 -14.85 1.78 30.60
C GLY A 47 -14.92 2.53 29.27
N SER A 48 -13.96 3.41 28.95
CA SER A 48 -13.82 3.98 27.60
C SER A 48 -13.57 2.87 26.57
N THR A 49 -14.08 3.06 25.35
CA THR A 49 -13.82 2.16 24.21
C THR A 49 -13.56 2.95 22.92
N GLY A 50 -13.03 2.31 21.90
CA GLY A 50 -12.86 2.88 20.56
C GLY A 50 -11.41 3.22 20.17
N ALA A 51 -11.27 3.94 19.05
CA ALA A 51 -9.98 4.16 18.40
C ALA A 51 -8.94 4.90 19.28
N ASP A 52 -9.37 5.86 20.10
CA ASP A 52 -8.46 6.57 21.01
C ASP A 52 -7.90 5.65 22.10
N VAL A 53 -8.72 4.72 22.61
CA VAL A 53 -8.29 3.70 23.56
C VAL A 53 -7.29 2.77 22.91
N ARG A 54 -7.59 2.28 21.71
CA ARG A 54 -6.67 1.41 20.96
C ARG A 54 -5.34 2.10 20.70
N HIS A 55 -5.38 3.38 20.33
CA HIS A 55 -4.16 4.16 20.15
C HIS A 55 -3.37 4.28 21.46
N ALA A 56 -4.02 4.61 22.59
CA ALA A 56 -3.34 4.66 23.88
C ALA A 56 -2.67 3.33 24.21
N GLN A 57 -3.37 2.20 24.02
CA GLN A 57 -2.82 0.86 24.23
C GLN A 57 -1.62 0.57 23.31
N LEU A 58 -1.66 0.99 22.05
CA LEU A 58 -0.53 0.85 21.12
C LEU A 58 0.69 1.70 21.53
N GLN A 59 0.48 2.91 22.05
CA GLN A 59 1.60 3.72 22.57
C GLN A 59 2.15 3.12 23.87
N LEU A 60 1.29 2.61 24.75
CA LEU A 60 1.69 1.91 25.98
C LEU A 60 2.49 0.64 25.69
N LEU A 61 2.21 -0.06 24.58
CA LEU A 61 3.01 -1.22 24.14
C LEU A 61 4.45 -0.86 23.74
N LYS A 62 4.71 0.40 23.37
CA LYS A 62 6.06 0.91 23.08
C LYS A 62 6.78 1.36 24.36
N ALA A 63 6.04 1.61 25.44
CA ALA A 63 6.59 2.09 26.69
C ALA A 63 6.97 0.92 27.61
N GLY A 64 8.21 0.45 27.49
CA GLY A 64 8.81 -0.55 28.38
C GLY A 64 8.91 -1.96 27.78
N ASN A 65 9.59 -2.86 28.51
CA ASN A 65 9.79 -4.24 28.08
C ASN A 65 8.56 -5.10 28.37
N ALA A 66 7.97 -5.64 27.30
CA ALA A 66 6.81 -6.53 27.32
C ALA A 66 6.90 -7.76 28.24
N TYR A 67 8.10 -8.21 28.61
CA TYR A 67 8.32 -9.42 29.41
C TYR A 67 8.65 -9.14 30.87
N THR A 68 8.74 -7.87 31.26
CA THR A 68 9.00 -7.47 32.65
C THR A 68 7.70 -7.09 33.32
N SER A 69 7.30 -7.86 34.34
CA SER A 69 6.09 -7.59 35.14
C SER A 69 6.11 -6.17 35.71
N GLY A 70 4.97 -5.50 35.71
CA GLY A 70 4.82 -4.12 36.21
C GLY A 70 5.11 -3.02 35.17
N THR A 71 5.53 -3.36 33.95
CA THR A 71 5.71 -2.38 32.86
C THR A 71 4.40 -2.10 32.12
N PRO A 72 4.26 -0.93 31.44
CA PRO A 72 3.09 -0.63 30.63
C PRO A 72 2.81 -1.69 29.55
N ALA A 73 3.83 -2.08 28.79
CA ALA A 73 3.72 -3.08 27.74
C ALA A 73 3.30 -4.47 28.26
N TYR A 74 3.80 -4.89 29.43
CA TYR A 74 3.39 -6.15 30.07
C TYR A 74 1.89 -6.17 30.39
N TYR A 75 1.38 -5.09 30.99
CA TYR A 75 -0.04 -5.00 31.34
C TYR A 75 -0.94 -5.05 30.11
N ILE A 76 -0.61 -4.33 29.02
CA ILE A 76 -1.39 -4.39 27.79
C ILE A 76 -1.42 -5.80 27.19
N ARG A 77 -0.26 -6.49 27.09
CA ARG A 77 -0.21 -7.83 26.49
C ARG A 77 -0.98 -8.89 27.28
N THR A 78 -0.91 -8.82 28.61
CA THR A 78 -1.55 -9.80 29.50
C THR A 78 -3.04 -9.53 29.72
N SER A 79 -3.57 -8.42 29.19
CA SER A 79 -4.96 -8.02 29.35
C SER A 79 -5.74 -7.89 28.03
N GLY A 80 -5.40 -8.66 27.00
CA GLY A 80 -6.12 -8.67 25.72
C GLY A 80 -5.47 -7.86 24.59
N GLY A 81 -4.36 -7.17 24.85
CA GLY A 81 -3.64 -6.40 23.83
C GLY A 81 -4.26 -5.03 23.55
N ALA A 82 -3.95 -4.47 22.38
CA ALA A 82 -4.53 -3.20 21.91
C ALA A 82 -5.88 -3.45 21.20
N ASP A 83 -6.86 -3.88 21.98
CA ASP A 83 -8.20 -4.28 21.56
C ASP A 83 -9.20 -3.12 21.45
N GLY A 84 -8.82 -1.90 21.89
CA GLY A 84 -9.69 -0.74 21.92
C GLY A 84 -10.65 -0.68 23.10
N VAL A 85 -10.46 -1.50 24.13
CA VAL A 85 -11.29 -1.51 25.35
C VAL A 85 -10.45 -1.12 26.57
N PHE A 86 -10.85 -0.06 27.27
CA PHE A 86 -10.12 0.45 28.42
C PHE A 86 -10.53 -0.35 29.66
N GLY A 87 -10.06 -1.59 29.75
CA GLY A 87 -10.22 -2.48 30.91
C GLY A 87 -9.26 -2.18 32.06
N SER A 88 -9.26 -3.06 33.06
CA SER A 88 -8.38 -2.97 34.24
C SER A 88 -6.89 -3.06 33.88
N GLY A 89 -6.53 -3.88 32.89
CA GLY A 89 -5.15 -3.96 32.40
C GLY A 89 -4.67 -2.68 31.73
N THR A 90 -5.51 -2.04 30.91
CA THR A 90 -5.22 -0.73 30.31
C THR A 90 -5.03 0.34 31.39
N LYS A 91 -5.86 0.34 32.45
CA LYS A 91 -5.67 1.23 33.60
C LYS A 91 -4.33 1.01 34.30
N ASN A 92 -3.96 -0.25 34.56
CA ASN A 92 -2.68 -0.58 35.18
C ASN A 92 -1.49 -0.16 34.30
N ALA A 93 -1.60 -0.35 32.98
CA ALA A 93 -0.61 0.12 32.02
C ALA A 93 -0.44 1.65 32.04
N VAL A 94 -1.54 2.40 32.10
CA VAL A 94 -1.51 3.86 32.20
C VAL A 94 -0.86 4.32 33.50
N ILE A 95 -1.20 3.71 34.65
CA ILE A 95 -0.56 4.04 35.93
C ILE A 95 0.96 3.77 35.87
N ALA A 96 1.36 2.61 35.33
CA ALA A 96 2.77 2.28 35.16
C ALA A 96 3.49 3.28 34.25
N PHE A 97 2.83 3.73 33.19
CA PHE A 97 3.36 4.72 32.27
C PHE A 97 3.49 6.09 32.93
N GLN A 98 2.47 6.55 33.64
CA GLN A 98 2.49 7.83 34.37
C GLN A 98 3.64 7.88 35.39
N LYS A 99 3.87 6.78 36.13
CA LYS A 99 5.02 6.64 37.03
C LYS A 99 6.36 6.80 36.31
N LEU A 100 6.46 6.30 35.08
CA LEU A 100 7.66 6.37 34.25
C LEU A 100 7.92 7.80 33.75
N VAL A 101 6.88 8.51 33.30
CA VAL A 101 7.03 9.80 32.58
C VAL A 101 6.79 11.04 33.43
N PHE A 102 6.29 10.90 34.65
CA PHE A 102 6.12 11.98 35.65
C PHE A 102 6.82 11.64 36.99
N PRO A 103 8.15 11.42 36.99
CA PRO A 103 8.87 11.08 38.21
C PRO A 103 8.70 12.18 39.28
N GLY A 104 8.41 11.76 40.51
CA GLY A 104 8.23 12.68 41.66
C GLY A 104 6.89 13.42 41.69
N GLN A 105 5.94 13.12 40.78
CA GLN A 105 4.64 13.79 40.71
C GLN A 105 3.48 12.80 40.91
N PRO A 106 3.26 12.29 42.15
CA PRO A 106 2.26 11.25 42.41
C PRO A 106 0.83 11.64 42.07
N GLY A 107 0.53 12.95 42.04
CA GLY A 107 -0.77 13.47 41.60
C GLY A 107 -1.11 13.21 40.13
N GLN A 108 -0.13 12.79 39.30
CA GLN A 108 -0.35 12.39 37.91
C GLN A 108 -0.62 10.89 37.74
N PHE A 109 -0.56 10.06 38.80
CA PHE A 109 -0.63 8.59 38.71
C PHE A 109 -2.07 8.05 38.88
N ASP A 110 -3.04 8.71 38.25
CA ASP A 110 -4.47 8.48 38.44
C ASP A 110 -5.06 7.37 37.55
N GLY A 111 -4.28 6.83 36.60
CA GLY A 111 -4.73 5.83 35.64
C GLY A 111 -5.68 6.38 34.56
N VAL A 112 -5.75 7.71 34.42
CA VAL A 112 -6.57 8.41 33.43
C VAL A 112 -5.65 8.97 32.34
N VAL A 113 -6.02 8.76 31.08
CA VAL A 113 -5.33 9.40 29.96
C VAL A 113 -5.95 10.78 29.74
N GLY A 114 -5.58 11.71 30.61
CA GLY A 114 -5.87 13.14 30.47
C GLY A 114 -4.78 13.86 29.68
N GLN A 115 -4.87 15.19 29.64
CA GLN A 115 -4.03 16.04 28.80
C GLN A 115 -2.52 15.82 28.98
N ASN A 116 -2.07 15.75 30.23
CA ASN A 116 -0.67 15.54 30.54
C ASN A 116 -0.23 14.14 30.09
N THR A 117 -1.01 13.11 30.39
CA THR A 117 -0.70 11.74 29.96
C THR A 117 -0.64 11.64 28.43
N TRP A 118 -1.56 12.31 27.72
CA TRP A 118 -1.54 12.36 26.27
C TRP A 118 -0.30 13.04 25.70
N SER A 119 0.16 14.14 26.29
CA SER A 119 1.38 14.83 25.84
C SER A 119 2.62 13.95 25.96
N LYS A 120 2.62 12.97 26.87
CA LYS A 120 3.69 11.97 27.00
C LYS A 120 3.51 10.73 26.12
N LEU A 121 2.28 10.26 25.90
CA LEU A 121 1.99 9.11 25.02
C LEU A 121 2.14 9.45 23.53
N GLY A 122 2.10 10.73 23.18
CA GLY A 122 1.98 11.21 21.82
C GLY A 122 0.53 11.62 21.54
N CYS A 123 0.35 12.91 21.26
CA CYS A 123 -0.93 13.51 20.94
C CYS A 123 -1.27 13.33 19.48
N SER A 124 -2.43 12.74 19.22
CA SER A 124 -2.95 12.61 17.87
C SER A 124 -4.44 12.86 17.88
N SER A 125 -4.88 14.11 17.76
CA SER A 125 -6.27 14.48 17.49
C SER A 125 -7.02 13.44 16.63
N THR A 126 -8.30 13.22 16.92
CA THR A 126 -9.26 12.26 16.35
C THR A 126 -9.54 12.41 14.84
N THR A 127 -8.49 12.63 14.06
CA THR A 127 -8.45 12.71 12.60
C THR A 127 -7.09 12.16 12.22
N ALA A 128 -6.99 10.84 12.01
CA ALA A 128 -5.74 10.12 11.75
C ALA A 128 -4.60 10.30 12.82
N PRO A 129 -3.71 9.30 13.01
CA PRO A 129 -2.54 9.36 13.87
C PRO A 129 -1.65 10.59 13.55
N ALA A 130 -1.46 11.51 14.48
CA ALA A 130 -0.46 12.58 14.44
C ALA A 130 0.80 12.13 15.18
N GLY A 131 1.85 11.95 14.40
CA GLY A 131 3.21 11.50 14.74
C GLY A 131 4.06 11.46 13.46
N PHE A 132 3.69 12.34 12.54
CA PHE A 132 3.56 12.09 11.13
C PHE A 132 3.28 13.48 10.56
N SER A 133 4.01 13.95 9.55
CA SER A 133 3.84 15.31 9.03
C SER A 133 2.39 15.49 8.59
N SER A 134 1.57 16.16 9.42
CA SER A 134 0.12 16.25 9.31
C SER A 134 -0.35 17.21 8.21
N SER A 135 0.45 17.36 7.16
CA SER A 135 0.20 18.28 6.06
C SER A 135 0.66 17.73 4.71
N VAL A 136 1.19 16.51 4.67
CA VAL A 136 1.71 15.91 3.44
C VAL A 136 0.82 14.76 3.03
N ASP A 137 0.08 15.03 1.97
CA ASP A 137 -0.76 14.13 1.18
C ASP A 137 -0.21 14.27 -0.26
N ASN A 138 0.90 13.57 -0.51
CA ASN A 138 1.65 13.71 -1.76
C ASN A 138 0.92 13.03 -2.91
N ASP A 139 0.16 11.98 -2.62
CA ASP A 139 -0.63 11.23 -3.59
C ASP A 139 -2.06 11.77 -3.81
N ARG A 140 -2.44 12.76 -3.00
CA ARG A 140 -3.64 13.60 -3.16
C ARG A 140 -4.93 12.80 -3.07
N ASP A 141 -4.95 11.79 -2.22
CA ASP A 141 -6.10 10.90 -2.03
C ASP A 141 -6.97 11.31 -0.83
N GLY A 142 -6.53 12.31 -0.06
CA GLY A 142 -7.22 12.78 1.15
C GLY A 142 -6.90 11.97 2.40
N ILE A 143 -5.82 11.20 2.39
CA ILE A 143 -5.21 10.50 3.51
C ILE A 143 -3.76 10.97 3.60
N TRP A 144 -3.30 11.31 4.81
CA TRP A 144 -1.91 11.71 4.95
C TRP A 144 -0.99 10.50 4.73
N ASP A 145 0.06 10.63 3.92
CA ASP A 145 1.05 9.57 3.59
C ASP A 145 1.48 8.79 4.84
N SER A 146 1.69 9.58 5.87
CA SER A 146 2.12 9.21 7.20
C SER A 146 1.12 8.31 7.95
N TYR A 147 -0.18 8.54 7.81
CA TYR A 147 -1.23 7.65 8.32
C TYR A 147 -1.34 6.37 7.50
N GLU A 148 -1.24 6.46 6.17
CA GLU A 148 -1.21 5.27 5.33
C GLU A 148 -0.05 4.35 5.72
N ASN A 149 1.15 4.92 5.89
CA ASN A 149 2.34 4.20 6.37
C ASN A 149 2.11 3.56 7.74
N TYR A 150 1.39 4.21 8.65
CA TYR A 150 0.98 3.62 9.92
C TYR A 150 0.06 2.42 9.75
N LEU A 151 -0.98 2.54 8.93
CA LEU A 151 -1.92 1.45 8.66
C LEU A 151 -1.21 0.27 8.02
N LEU A 152 -0.40 0.54 7.00
CA LEU A 152 0.36 -0.44 6.26
C LEU A 152 1.35 -1.19 7.14
N SER A 153 2.09 -0.52 8.01
CA SER A 153 3.07 -1.15 8.90
C SER A 153 2.45 -1.84 10.11
N THR A 154 1.38 -1.29 10.67
CA THR A 154 0.76 -1.82 11.89
C THR A 154 -0.08 -3.06 11.60
N LEU A 155 -0.78 -3.09 10.46
CA LEU A 155 -1.76 -4.13 10.12
C LEU A 155 -1.22 -5.13 9.09
N ALA A 156 0.07 -5.06 8.74
CA ALA A 156 0.68 -5.86 7.68
C ALA A 156 0.46 -7.37 7.86
N PRO A 157 0.20 -8.14 6.79
CA PRO A 157 -0.06 -9.58 6.90
C PRO A 157 1.17 -10.40 7.24
N ARG A 158 0.93 -11.55 7.88
CA ARG A 158 1.85 -12.70 7.77
C ARG A 158 1.45 -13.51 6.54
N ILE A 159 2.44 -13.90 5.74
CA ILE A 159 2.23 -14.70 4.55
C ILE A 159 2.93 -16.07 4.74
N TRP A 160 2.20 -17.15 4.45
CA TRP A 160 2.75 -18.49 4.29
C TRP A 160 2.89 -18.81 2.80
N LEU A 161 4.13 -18.81 2.31
CA LEU A 161 4.43 -19.39 1.01
C LEU A 161 4.40 -20.91 1.12
N ASN A 162 3.89 -21.59 0.09
CA ASN A 162 3.92 -23.05 0.06
C ASN A 162 5.35 -23.58 0.25
N SER A 163 5.51 -24.68 0.99
CA SER A 163 6.81 -25.30 1.27
C SER A 163 7.60 -25.61 0.01
N ASN A 164 6.89 -26.00 -1.06
CA ASN A 164 7.44 -26.40 -2.34
C ASN A 164 7.43 -25.27 -3.37
N GLU A 165 7.16 -24.03 -2.95
CA GLU A 165 7.27 -22.87 -3.84
C GLU A 165 8.73 -22.65 -4.27
N VAL A 166 8.90 -22.42 -5.57
CA VAL A 166 10.17 -22.16 -6.25
C VAL A 166 10.20 -20.81 -6.95
N ASN A 167 9.02 -20.21 -7.23
CA ASN A 167 8.86 -18.87 -7.76
C ASN A 167 8.67 -17.91 -6.59
N TYR A 168 9.77 -17.36 -6.09
CA TYR A 168 9.76 -16.51 -4.91
C TYR A 168 9.32 -15.08 -5.23
N PRO A 169 8.83 -14.34 -4.22
CA PRO A 169 8.58 -12.92 -4.36
C PRO A 169 9.83 -12.16 -4.83
N ALA A 170 9.61 -11.09 -5.59
CA ALA A 170 10.66 -10.18 -6.01
C ALA A 170 10.18 -8.73 -5.92
N THR A 171 11.13 -7.79 -5.85
CA THR A 171 10.79 -6.38 -6.03
C THR A 171 10.58 -6.09 -7.52
N VAL A 172 9.77 -5.08 -7.82
CA VAL A 172 9.68 -4.45 -9.14
C VAL A 172 11.07 -4.12 -9.67
N SER A 173 11.93 -3.45 -8.88
CA SER A 173 13.29 -3.12 -9.33
C SER A 173 14.13 -4.34 -9.70
N TRP A 174 13.99 -5.44 -8.96
CA TRP A 174 14.64 -6.70 -9.29
C TRP A 174 14.13 -7.21 -10.63
N TYR A 175 12.82 -7.33 -10.80
CA TYR A 175 12.21 -7.83 -12.04
C TYR A 175 12.64 -7.01 -13.25
N LEU A 176 12.56 -5.68 -13.15
CA LEU A 176 12.99 -4.77 -14.22
C LEU A 176 14.47 -4.91 -14.58
N SER A 177 15.34 -5.24 -13.63
CA SER A 177 16.76 -5.49 -13.93
C SER A 177 17.00 -6.77 -14.76
N TYR A 178 16.04 -7.70 -14.75
CA TYR A 178 16.04 -8.94 -15.54
C TYR A 178 15.08 -8.91 -16.73
N SER A 179 14.49 -7.76 -17.03
CA SER A 179 13.55 -7.60 -18.15
C SER A 179 14.07 -6.66 -19.22
N SER A 180 13.68 -6.93 -20.46
CA SER A 180 13.66 -5.95 -21.55
C SER A 180 12.23 -5.41 -21.71
N MET A 181 12.07 -4.24 -22.32
CA MET A 181 10.76 -3.77 -22.79
C MET A 181 10.68 -3.96 -24.29
N ARG A 182 9.58 -4.56 -24.72
CA ARG A 182 9.28 -4.80 -26.13
C ARG A 182 7.94 -4.19 -26.50
N PHE A 183 7.73 -4.04 -27.80
CA PHE A 183 6.46 -3.64 -28.36
C PHE A 183 5.97 -4.72 -29.30
N SER A 184 4.81 -5.27 -28.99
CA SER A 184 4.14 -6.25 -29.85
C SER A 184 3.38 -5.54 -30.98
N HIS A 185 3.16 -6.24 -32.09
CA HIS A 185 2.35 -5.76 -33.20
C HIS A 185 1.34 -6.82 -33.58
N ASN A 186 0.16 -6.40 -34.06
CA ASN A 186 -0.80 -7.34 -34.62
C ASN A 186 -0.21 -8.01 -35.87
N ASN A 187 -0.17 -9.35 -35.89
CA ASN A 187 0.33 -10.16 -37.04
C ASN A 187 1.75 -9.79 -37.51
N CYS A 188 2.58 -9.25 -36.62
CA CYS A 188 3.92 -8.80 -36.93
C CYS A 188 4.90 -9.20 -35.82
N PRO A 189 6.18 -9.42 -36.13
CA PRO A 189 7.19 -9.58 -35.10
C PRO A 189 7.18 -8.38 -34.16
N ASP A 190 7.31 -8.66 -32.88
CA ASP A 190 7.62 -7.64 -31.89
C ASP A 190 9.03 -7.06 -32.12
N HIS A 191 9.37 -6.03 -31.36
CA HIS A 191 10.75 -5.56 -31.28
C HIS A 191 11.05 -4.92 -29.93
N GLU A 192 12.35 -4.85 -29.62
CA GLU A 192 12.85 -4.22 -28.41
C GLU A 192 12.68 -2.70 -28.47
N VAL A 193 12.18 -2.13 -27.37
CA VAL A 193 12.09 -0.69 -27.11
C VAL A 193 13.18 -0.26 -26.13
N LEU A 194 13.35 -1.00 -25.03
CA LEU A 194 14.41 -0.79 -24.06
C LEU A 194 15.11 -2.10 -23.75
N ALA A 195 16.43 -2.12 -23.96
CA ALA A 195 17.27 -3.26 -23.67
C ALA A 195 17.30 -3.63 -22.17
N LEU A 196 17.70 -4.87 -21.90
CA LEU A 196 17.96 -5.38 -20.56
C LEU A 196 18.83 -4.40 -19.74
N GLY A 197 18.46 -4.18 -18.48
CA GLY A 197 19.18 -3.30 -17.56
C GLY A 197 18.95 -1.80 -17.79
N ARG A 198 18.07 -1.42 -18.72
CA ARG A 198 17.66 -0.02 -18.94
C ARG A 198 16.35 0.35 -18.25
N LEU A 199 15.59 -0.64 -17.77
CA LEU A 199 14.32 -0.43 -17.10
C LEU A 199 14.51 -0.06 -15.62
N THR A 200 13.71 0.90 -15.16
CA THR A 200 13.67 1.41 -13.78
C THR A 200 12.23 1.71 -13.41
N GLY A 201 11.90 1.75 -12.12
CA GLY A 201 10.53 2.07 -11.68
C GLY A 201 9.99 3.41 -12.20
N THR A 202 10.87 4.32 -12.63
CA THR A 202 10.58 5.70 -13.03
C THR A 202 10.54 5.94 -14.54
N ASN A 203 10.87 4.96 -15.39
CA ASN A 203 10.90 5.11 -16.85
C ASN A 203 10.07 4.06 -17.60
N LEU A 204 9.16 3.37 -16.91
CA LEU A 204 8.24 2.45 -17.58
C LEU A 204 7.10 3.20 -18.28
N ASP A 205 6.67 4.34 -17.75
CA ASP A 205 5.45 5.04 -18.13
C ASP A 205 5.68 6.25 -19.07
N ASP A 206 6.93 6.49 -19.48
CA ASP A 206 7.33 7.59 -20.37
C ASP A 206 7.73 7.12 -21.78
N GLN A 207 7.50 5.84 -22.10
CA GLN A 207 7.85 5.27 -23.39
C GLN A 207 6.74 5.53 -24.43
N SER A 208 7.15 5.75 -25.67
CA SER A 208 6.25 5.93 -26.80
C SER A 208 6.72 5.15 -28.00
N HIS A 209 5.77 4.63 -28.77
CA HIS A 209 6.03 3.91 -30.00
C HIS A 209 5.28 4.63 -31.13
N SER A 210 6.04 5.17 -32.09
CA SER A 210 5.51 5.97 -33.19
C SER A 210 4.94 5.12 -34.33
N ILE A 211 4.08 5.73 -35.14
CA ILE A 211 3.41 5.15 -36.31
C ILE A 211 4.46 4.60 -37.29
N ASN A 212 4.35 3.31 -37.64
CA ASN A 212 5.10 2.75 -38.76
C ASN A 212 4.19 2.67 -39.99
N LYS A 213 4.57 3.36 -41.08
CA LYS A 213 3.82 3.37 -42.35
C LYS A 213 4.10 2.13 -43.22
N SER A 214 4.81 1.13 -42.72
CA SER A 214 5.09 -0.15 -43.41
C SER A 214 4.19 -1.30 -42.94
N LEU A 215 4.53 -2.55 -43.26
CA LEU A 215 3.72 -3.77 -43.05
C LEU A 215 3.20 -3.98 -41.61
N CYS A 216 3.89 -3.46 -40.59
CA CYS A 216 3.49 -3.53 -39.18
C CYS A 216 2.87 -2.21 -38.72
N ARG A 217 1.64 -1.96 -39.17
CA ARG A 217 0.96 -0.67 -39.06
C ARG A 217 0.04 -0.59 -37.84
N HIS A 218 0.12 0.55 -37.14
CA HIS A 218 -0.95 1.08 -36.29
C HIS A 218 -1.14 2.57 -36.61
N ASP A 219 -2.36 3.08 -36.43
CA ASP A 219 -2.77 4.38 -36.96
C ASP A 219 -2.55 5.56 -36.00
N TYR A 220 -2.01 5.31 -34.82
CA TYR A 220 -1.83 6.30 -33.76
C TYR A 220 -0.62 5.97 -32.88
N PRO A 221 0.09 6.98 -32.33
CA PRO A 221 1.16 6.72 -31.37
C PRO A 221 0.60 5.99 -30.14
N VAL A 222 1.33 4.98 -29.68
CA VAL A 222 1.01 4.24 -28.45
C VAL A 222 1.98 4.67 -27.36
N TYR A 223 1.45 4.94 -26.17
CA TYR A 223 2.21 5.35 -24.99
C TYR A 223 2.12 4.28 -23.93
N SER A 224 3.23 4.01 -23.25
CA SER A 224 3.31 2.98 -22.22
C SER A 224 2.53 3.31 -20.95
N ASN A 225 1.93 4.51 -20.86
CA ASN A 225 1.04 4.95 -19.78
C ASN A 225 -0.43 5.09 -20.18
N SER A 226 -0.77 4.79 -21.42
CA SER A 226 -2.11 4.97 -21.96
C SER A 226 -2.67 3.61 -22.30
N TYR A 227 -3.77 3.23 -21.66
CA TYR A 227 -4.43 1.97 -22.00
C TYR A 227 -5.12 2.11 -23.35
N VAL A 228 -4.66 1.32 -24.32
CA VAL A 228 -5.34 1.10 -25.60
C VAL A 228 -6.08 -0.22 -25.49
N GLY A 229 -7.42 -0.16 -25.41
CA GLY A 229 -8.26 -1.35 -25.36
C GLY A 229 -8.29 -2.05 -26.72
N GLY A 230 -8.01 -3.36 -26.74
CA GLY A 230 -8.40 -4.25 -27.84
C GLY A 230 -7.37 -4.53 -28.95
N GLY A 231 -6.12 -4.89 -28.64
CA GLY A 231 -5.22 -5.48 -29.64
C GLY A 231 -3.80 -5.79 -29.14
N GLU A 232 -3.10 -6.68 -29.86
CA GLU A 232 -1.71 -7.14 -29.67
C GLU A 232 -0.67 -6.03 -29.95
N SER A 233 -1.07 -4.76 -29.95
CA SER A 233 -0.18 -3.62 -30.22
C SER A 233 0.08 -2.84 -28.94
N THR A 234 0.89 -3.42 -28.05
CA THR A 234 1.13 -2.90 -26.70
C THR A 234 2.58 -3.09 -26.29
N PHE A 235 3.00 -2.27 -25.31
CA PHE A 235 4.23 -2.54 -24.57
C PHE A 235 4.05 -3.77 -23.70
N PHE A 236 5.11 -4.55 -23.57
CA PHE A 236 5.21 -5.64 -22.61
C PHE A 236 6.65 -5.78 -22.10
N LEU A 237 6.79 -6.42 -20.95
CA LEU A 237 8.08 -6.72 -20.33
C LEU A 237 8.44 -8.17 -20.62
N GLU A 238 9.61 -8.43 -21.20
CA GLU A 238 10.11 -9.79 -21.46
C GLU A 238 11.12 -10.13 -20.36
N LEU A 239 10.75 -11.04 -19.46
CA LEU A 239 11.63 -11.50 -18.39
C LEU A 239 12.60 -12.56 -18.92
N GLN A 240 13.87 -12.51 -18.49
CA GLN A 240 14.78 -13.62 -18.75
C GLN A 240 14.27 -14.93 -18.13
N ASN A 241 14.22 -16.02 -18.91
CA ASN A 241 13.79 -17.34 -18.42
C ASN A 241 14.51 -17.81 -17.14
N SER A 242 15.80 -17.49 -17.00
CA SER A 242 16.60 -17.82 -15.81
C SER A 242 16.15 -17.07 -14.54
N ALA A 243 15.37 -16.00 -14.68
CA ALA A 243 14.86 -15.18 -13.59
C ALA A 243 13.40 -15.53 -13.18
N ARG A 244 12.75 -16.50 -13.84
CA ARG A 244 11.36 -16.90 -13.54
C ARG A 244 11.16 -17.36 -12.09
N GLY A 245 12.17 -17.97 -11.48
CA GLY A 245 12.15 -18.38 -10.07
C GLY A 245 12.11 -17.22 -9.05
N GLY A 246 12.15 -15.97 -9.49
CA GLY A 246 12.17 -14.80 -8.62
C GLY A 246 13.42 -14.74 -7.73
N SER A 247 13.31 -14.07 -6.58
CA SER A 247 14.47 -13.86 -5.71
C SER A 247 14.44 -14.76 -4.48
N SER A 248 15.44 -15.64 -4.33
CA SER A 248 15.64 -16.39 -3.08
C SER A 248 16.10 -15.52 -1.90
N ALA A 249 16.63 -14.32 -2.17
CA ALA A 249 17.01 -13.37 -1.15
C ALA A 249 15.75 -12.69 -0.56
N LYS A 250 15.48 -12.95 0.72
CA LYS A 250 14.33 -12.39 1.46
C LYS A 250 14.30 -10.86 1.47
N GLY A 251 15.46 -10.20 1.37
CA GLY A 251 15.55 -8.74 1.22
C GLY A 251 14.85 -8.20 -0.04
N ASN A 252 14.55 -9.05 -1.02
CA ASN A 252 13.75 -8.68 -2.18
C ASN A 252 12.26 -9.08 -2.06
N TRP A 253 11.85 -9.69 -0.94
CA TRP A 253 10.45 -10.02 -0.69
C TRP A 253 9.77 -8.79 -0.11
N ARG A 254 9.18 -7.99 -0.99
CA ARG A 254 8.52 -6.72 -0.68
C ARG A 254 7.02 -6.81 -0.89
N VAL A 255 6.27 -6.12 -0.05
CA VAL A 255 4.86 -5.83 -0.32
C VAL A 255 4.66 -4.36 -0.67
N TYR A 256 3.75 -4.14 -1.60
CA TYR A 256 3.38 -2.83 -2.14
C TYR A 256 2.04 -2.45 -1.54
N GLY A 257 2.09 -1.55 -0.57
CA GLY A 257 0.96 -1.07 0.21
C GLY A 257 0.20 0.04 -0.51
N HIS A 258 -1.12 -0.07 -0.55
CA HIS A 258 -2.01 0.97 -1.06
C HIS A 258 -3.19 1.12 -0.10
N VAL A 259 -3.45 2.35 0.33
CA VAL A 259 -4.57 2.69 1.21
C VAL A 259 -5.48 3.63 0.45
N TYR A 260 -6.79 3.47 0.61
CA TYR A 260 -7.75 4.44 0.08
C TYR A 260 -9.03 4.45 0.92
N LYS A 261 -9.83 5.50 0.77
CA LYS A 261 -11.14 5.61 1.40
C LYS A 261 -12.26 5.17 0.46
N THR A 262 -13.21 4.41 1.00
CA THR A 262 -14.49 4.15 0.34
C THR A 262 -15.40 5.39 0.42
N SER A 263 -16.45 5.42 -0.39
CA SER A 263 -17.49 6.47 -0.33
C SER A 263 -18.16 6.59 1.05
N ALA A 264 -18.16 5.51 1.84
CA ALA A 264 -18.67 5.48 3.21
C ALA A 264 -17.64 5.92 4.26
N GLY A 265 -16.46 6.41 3.85
CA GLY A 265 -15.39 6.85 4.74
C GLY A 265 -14.62 5.72 5.44
N LYS A 266 -14.78 4.47 4.98
CA LYS A 266 -14.01 3.32 5.48
C LYS A 266 -12.65 3.28 4.78
N TYR A 267 -11.65 2.75 5.45
CA TYR A 267 -10.33 2.55 4.86
C TYR A 267 -10.24 1.15 4.26
N VAL A 268 -9.77 1.05 3.03
CA VAL A 268 -9.30 -0.21 2.46
C VAL A 268 -7.79 -0.17 2.43
N ILE A 269 -7.18 -1.26 2.89
CA ILE A 269 -5.73 -1.41 2.94
C ILE A 269 -5.39 -2.65 2.13
N GLN A 270 -4.58 -2.49 1.09
CA GLN A 270 -4.12 -3.57 0.21
C GLN A 270 -2.61 -3.73 0.37
N TRP A 271 -2.15 -4.96 0.58
CA TRP A 271 -0.74 -5.33 0.48
C TRP A 271 -0.58 -6.22 -0.74
N TRP A 272 -0.06 -5.65 -1.82
CA TRP A 272 0.22 -6.35 -3.06
C TRP A 272 1.56 -7.09 -2.97
N GLN A 273 1.57 -8.37 -3.34
CA GLN A 273 2.73 -9.20 -3.54
C GLN A 273 3.04 -9.26 -5.05
N PHE A 274 4.33 -9.32 -5.38
CA PHE A 274 4.77 -9.51 -6.76
C PHE A 274 5.65 -10.74 -6.88
N TYR A 275 5.35 -11.59 -7.87
CA TYR A 275 6.15 -12.76 -8.23
C TYR A 275 6.59 -12.61 -9.69
N ALA A 276 7.79 -13.08 -10.00
CA ALA A 276 8.36 -12.92 -11.34
C ALA A 276 7.68 -13.81 -12.38
N PHE A 277 7.09 -14.93 -11.96
CA PHE A 277 6.44 -15.89 -12.84
C PHE A 277 5.36 -16.64 -12.07
N ASN A 278 4.18 -16.75 -12.66
CA ASN A 278 3.10 -17.64 -12.26
C ASN A 278 3.29 -18.99 -12.96
N ASP A 279 3.52 -20.05 -12.18
CA ASP A 279 3.72 -21.43 -12.65
C ASP A 279 2.49 -22.29 -12.34
N SER A 280 1.31 -21.76 -12.66
CA SER A 280 0.07 -22.52 -12.68
C SER A 280 0.05 -23.47 -13.89
N VAL A 281 -1.10 -24.09 -14.17
CA VAL A 281 -1.24 -25.04 -15.28
C VAL A 281 -1.12 -24.33 -16.64
N ASP A 282 -0.39 -24.93 -17.58
CA ASP A 282 -0.42 -24.51 -18.99
C ASP A 282 -1.88 -24.52 -19.50
N PRO A 283 -2.39 -23.48 -20.21
CA PRO A 283 -1.69 -22.29 -20.74
C PRO A 283 -1.81 -21.02 -19.90
N VAL A 284 -2.15 -21.14 -18.61
CA VAL A 284 -2.33 -19.96 -17.73
C VAL A 284 -1.06 -19.54 -17.00
N ASN A 285 0.06 -20.22 -17.20
CA ASN A 285 1.35 -19.77 -16.67
C ASN A 285 1.80 -18.48 -17.39
N HIS A 286 2.44 -17.58 -16.64
CA HIS A 286 2.79 -16.27 -17.17
C HIS A 286 3.92 -15.60 -16.42
N GLU A 287 4.66 -14.77 -17.13
CA GLU A 287 5.58 -13.83 -16.51
C GLU A 287 4.80 -12.75 -15.76
N GLY A 288 5.38 -12.29 -14.65
CA GLY A 288 4.82 -11.32 -13.71
C GLY A 288 3.54 -11.82 -13.04
N ASP A 289 3.39 -11.61 -11.74
CA ASP A 289 2.18 -12.01 -11.05
C ASP A 289 1.89 -11.07 -9.89
N TRP A 290 0.70 -10.48 -9.92
CA TRP A 290 0.26 -9.49 -8.95
C TRP A 290 -0.93 -10.04 -8.18
N GLU A 291 -0.70 -10.28 -6.90
CA GLU A 291 -1.71 -10.80 -5.98
C GLU A 291 -1.76 -9.94 -4.73
N TYR A 292 -2.86 -9.94 -3.98
CA TYR A 292 -2.92 -9.18 -2.72
C TYR A 292 -3.80 -9.82 -1.66
N SER A 293 -3.49 -9.50 -0.41
CA SER A 293 -4.44 -9.58 0.70
C SER A 293 -4.67 -8.21 1.29
N GLY A 294 -5.80 -8.02 1.96
CA GLY A 294 -6.20 -6.69 2.42
C GLY A 294 -7.20 -6.69 3.55
N LEU A 295 -7.52 -5.50 4.05
CA LEU A 295 -8.49 -5.28 5.12
C LEU A 295 -9.46 -4.15 4.75
N LEU A 296 -10.72 -4.29 5.16
CA LEU A 296 -11.66 -3.18 5.25
C LEU A 296 -11.72 -2.74 6.71
N VAL A 297 -11.37 -1.49 6.99
CA VAL A 297 -11.29 -0.92 8.34
C VAL A 297 -12.28 0.23 8.48
N ASN A 298 -13.10 0.19 9.51
CA ASN A 298 -14.06 1.24 9.84
C ASN A 298 -13.87 1.66 11.31
N ALA A 299 -13.64 2.95 11.54
CA ALA A 299 -13.44 3.52 12.88
C ALA A 299 -12.45 2.75 13.77
N GLY A 300 -11.39 2.18 13.17
CA GLY A 300 -10.37 1.39 13.86
C GLY A 300 -10.70 -0.09 14.08
N SER A 301 -11.90 -0.55 13.70
CA SER A 301 -12.31 -1.94 13.68
C SER A 301 -12.13 -2.55 12.29
N ILE A 302 -11.65 -3.79 12.22
CA ILE A 302 -11.56 -4.55 10.97
C ILE A 302 -12.94 -5.16 10.71
N GLU A 303 -13.55 -4.85 9.57
CA GLU A 303 -14.86 -5.39 9.17
C GLU A 303 -14.74 -6.60 8.24
N LYS A 304 -13.72 -6.63 7.37
CA LYS A 304 -13.49 -7.71 6.42
C LYS A 304 -12.01 -7.97 6.24
N VAL A 305 -11.66 -9.23 6.02
CA VAL A 305 -10.36 -9.67 5.53
C VAL A 305 -10.51 -10.08 4.07
N MET A 306 -9.59 -9.62 3.22
CA MET A 306 -9.63 -9.73 1.77
C MET A 306 -8.53 -10.66 1.26
N PHE A 307 -8.88 -11.47 0.27
CA PHE A 307 -7.95 -12.33 -0.46
C PHE A 307 -8.26 -12.20 -1.95
N PHE A 308 -7.28 -11.78 -2.74
CA PHE A 308 -7.36 -11.80 -4.19
C PHE A 308 -6.89 -13.16 -4.70
N ARG A 309 -7.62 -13.72 -5.65
CA ARG A 309 -7.26 -14.99 -6.28
C ARG A 309 -7.80 -15.04 -7.69
N HIS A 310 -6.97 -15.42 -8.65
CA HIS A 310 -7.43 -15.73 -10.02
C HIS A 310 -8.32 -14.61 -10.60
N GLY A 311 -7.94 -13.34 -10.39
CA GLY A 311 -8.70 -12.18 -10.86
C GLY A 311 -9.93 -11.79 -10.02
N ASN A 312 -10.22 -12.50 -8.92
CA ASN A 312 -11.43 -12.36 -8.12
C ASN A 312 -11.12 -12.01 -6.66
N LEU A 313 -11.74 -10.94 -6.17
CA LEU A 313 -11.72 -10.60 -4.75
C LEU A 313 -12.66 -11.50 -3.96
N ARG A 314 -12.18 -12.03 -2.84
CA ARG A 314 -12.97 -12.77 -1.86
C ARG A 314 -12.76 -12.20 -0.48
N THR A 315 -13.81 -12.22 0.34
CA THR A 315 -13.75 -11.66 1.69
C THR A 315 -14.35 -12.59 2.72
N ILE A 316 -13.79 -12.57 3.93
CA ILE A 316 -14.31 -13.27 5.10
C ILE A 316 -14.49 -12.31 6.27
N SER A 317 -15.23 -12.74 7.28
CA SER A 317 -15.32 -12.03 8.55
C SER A 317 -14.00 -12.14 9.35
N PRO A 318 -13.66 -11.16 10.20
CA PRO A 318 -12.45 -11.21 11.04
C PRO A 318 -12.40 -12.43 11.96
N SER A 319 -13.55 -12.95 12.40
CA SER A 319 -13.63 -14.14 13.26
C SER A 319 -13.26 -15.45 12.55
N GLU A 320 -13.28 -15.45 11.22
CA GLU A 320 -12.86 -16.61 10.41
C GLU A 320 -11.40 -16.57 10.00
N ALA A 321 -10.74 -15.44 10.20
CA ALA A 321 -9.33 -15.25 9.84
C ALA A 321 -8.40 -15.78 10.93
N GLU A 322 -7.24 -16.29 10.50
CA GLU A 322 -6.13 -16.55 11.41
C GLU A 322 -5.34 -15.25 11.63
N TRP A 323 -4.89 -15.03 12.87
CA TRP A 323 -4.21 -13.80 13.28
C TRP A 323 -2.91 -14.10 14.01
N VAL A 324 -1.88 -13.29 13.76
CA VAL A 324 -0.68 -13.23 14.59
C VAL A 324 -0.83 -12.07 15.57
N ASN A 325 -0.72 -12.38 16.86
CA ASN A 325 -0.83 -11.40 17.96
C ASN A 325 -2.14 -10.58 17.94
N GLY A 326 -3.20 -11.09 17.30
CA GLY A 326 -4.49 -10.40 17.17
C GLY A 326 -4.47 -9.17 16.25
N VAL A 327 -3.41 -8.94 15.47
CA VAL A 327 -3.25 -7.72 14.65
C VAL A 327 -2.95 -8.03 13.19
N HIS A 328 -2.10 -9.00 12.91
CA HIS A 328 -1.65 -9.32 11.56
C HIS A 328 -2.48 -10.48 11.01
N HIS A 329 -3.30 -10.27 9.98
CA HIS A 329 -4.01 -11.38 9.36
C HIS A 329 -3.03 -12.32 8.68
N VAL A 330 -3.34 -13.61 8.70
CA VAL A 330 -2.53 -14.64 8.05
C VAL A 330 -3.10 -14.95 6.68
N THR A 331 -2.22 -15.00 5.68
CA THR A 331 -2.54 -15.36 4.30
C THR A 331 -1.72 -16.55 3.86
N TYR A 332 -2.35 -17.45 3.10
CA TYR A 332 -1.73 -18.63 2.51
C TYR A 332 -1.66 -18.46 1.00
N VAL A 333 -0.47 -18.65 0.45
CA VAL A 333 -0.21 -18.50 -0.99
C VAL A 333 -0.19 -19.88 -1.63
N ALA A 334 -1.01 -20.06 -2.65
CA ALA A 334 -1.01 -21.29 -3.44
C ALA A 334 0.31 -21.45 -4.20
N LYS A 335 0.79 -22.69 -4.28
CA LYS A 335 2.00 -23.03 -5.04
C LYS A 335 1.80 -22.69 -6.52
N GLY A 336 2.73 -21.94 -7.12
CA GLY A 336 2.81 -21.65 -8.55
C GLY A 336 1.83 -20.56 -9.01
N SER A 337 0.54 -20.68 -8.64
CA SER A 337 -0.50 -19.70 -9.02
C SER A 337 -0.52 -18.43 -8.19
N HIS A 338 0.15 -18.44 -7.03
CA HIS A 338 0.20 -17.37 -6.02
C HIS A 338 -1.12 -16.81 -5.52
N ALA A 339 -2.26 -17.40 -5.90
CA ALA A 339 -3.57 -17.02 -5.40
C ALA A 339 -3.60 -17.04 -3.85
N GLN A 340 -4.29 -16.06 -3.26
CA GLN A 340 -4.31 -15.84 -1.82
C GLN A 340 -5.51 -16.52 -1.16
N TYR A 341 -5.28 -17.15 -0.01
CA TYR A 341 -6.26 -17.96 0.70
C TYR A 341 -6.23 -17.73 2.22
N LYS A 342 -7.36 -18.02 2.88
CA LYS A 342 -7.47 -17.88 4.35
C LYS A 342 -6.79 -18.99 5.14
N GLY A 343 -6.51 -20.12 4.49
CA GLY A 343 -6.10 -21.34 5.19
C GLY A 343 -5.62 -22.45 4.28
N ALA A 344 -5.11 -23.52 4.90
CA ALA A 344 -4.73 -24.77 4.26
C ALA A 344 -5.41 -25.95 4.98
N SER A 345 -5.90 -26.93 4.22
CA SER A 345 -6.44 -28.18 4.76
C SER A 345 -5.32 -29.13 5.17
N SER A 346 -5.66 -30.14 5.98
CA SER A 346 -4.73 -31.22 6.33
C SER A 346 -4.23 -32.03 5.13
N SER A 347 -5.01 -32.08 4.04
CA SER A 347 -4.62 -32.72 2.77
C SER A 347 -3.78 -31.81 1.87
N GLY A 348 -3.45 -30.59 2.30
CA GLY A 348 -2.65 -29.61 1.57
C GLY A 348 -3.41 -28.78 0.53
N GLY A 349 -4.74 -28.80 0.54
CA GLY A 349 -5.58 -27.96 -0.32
C GLY A 349 -5.78 -26.57 0.27
N CYS A 350 -5.94 -25.57 -0.58
CA CYS A 350 -6.23 -24.20 -0.12
C CYS A 350 -7.68 -24.03 0.35
N ILE A 351 -7.91 -23.27 1.42
CA ILE A 351 -9.24 -23.02 1.99
C ILE A 351 -9.75 -21.64 1.51
N THR A 352 -10.94 -21.62 0.93
CA THR A 352 -11.53 -20.46 0.23
C THR A 352 -12.43 -19.58 1.11
N GLY A 353 -13.04 -20.14 2.16
CA GLY A 353 -13.93 -19.40 3.07
C GLY A 353 -15.33 -19.10 2.54
N LEU A 354 -15.84 -19.91 1.60
CA LEU A 354 -17.17 -19.72 1.01
C LEU A 354 -18.16 -20.75 1.57
N THR A 355 -19.35 -20.28 1.96
CA THR A 355 -20.49 -21.09 2.44
C THR A 355 -21.43 -21.53 1.32
N SER A 356 -21.23 -21.04 0.09
CA SER A 356 -22.06 -21.33 -1.09
C SER A 356 -21.49 -22.48 -1.92
N VAL A 357 -22.28 -23.54 -2.08
CA VAL A 357 -21.94 -24.79 -2.79
C VAL A 357 -21.54 -24.58 -4.26
N GLY A 358 -21.97 -23.48 -4.89
CA GLY A 358 -21.59 -23.13 -6.27
C GLY A 358 -20.12 -22.72 -6.45
N ASP A 359 -19.50 -22.13 -5.43
CA ASP A 359 -18.07 -21.77 -5.47
C ASP A 359 -17.16 -22.96 -5.12
N ILE A 360 -17.71 -24.04 -4.55
CA ILE A 360 -16.98 -25.28 -4.22
C ILE A 360 -16.65 -26.07 -5.50
N ALA A 361 -17.46 -25.93 -6.55
CA ALA A 361 -17.20 -26.54 -7.85
C ALA A 361 -16.13 -25.79 -8.68
N GLN A 362 -15.92 -24.50 -8.41
CA GLN A 362 -14.86 -23.66 -8.99
C GLN A 362 -13.64 -23.47 -8.07
N ALA A 363 -13.67 -24.07 -6.87
CA ALA A 363 -12.48 -24.28 -6.07
C ALA A 363 -11.60 -25.27 -6.82
N VAL A 364 -10.73 -24.70 -7.67
CA VAL A 364 -9.74 -25.35 -8.51
C VAL A 364 -9.20 -26.61 -7.81
N ALA A 365 -9.42 -27.78 -8.39
CA ALA A 365 -8.93 -29.06 -7.88
C ALA A 365 -7.38 -29.16 -7.81
N ALA A 366 -6.64 -28.07 -8.00
CA ALA A 366 -5.18 -28.03 -8.17
C ALA A 366 -4.41 -27.10 -7.21
N ASP A 367 -5.03 -26.08 -6.59
CA ASP A 367 -4.27 -25.16 -5.72
C ASP A 367 -3.88 -25.81 -4.39
N ARG A 368 -2.58 -25.76 -4.09
CA ARG A 368 -2.00 -26.38 -2.89
C ARG A 368 -1.44 -25.32 -1.96
N CYS A 369 -1.86 -25.36 -0.71
CA CYS A 369 -1.42 -24.45 0.36
C CYS A 369 -0.92 -25.26 1.55
N ASN A 370 0.07 -24.73 2.26
CA ASN A 370 0.53 -25.24 3.56
C ASN A 370 1.28 -24.14 4.32
N LYS A 371 1.64 -24.40 5.58
CA LYS A 371 2.50 -23.52 6.39
C LYS A 371 3.97 -23.75 6.04
N GLY A 372 4.36 -23.34 4.83
CA GLY A 372 5.73 -23.50 4.33
C GLY A 372 6.67 -22.42 4.85
N LYS A 373 7.13 -21.54 3.96
CA LYS A 373 8.06 -20.47 4.31
C LYS A 373 7.28 -19.28 4.86
N VAL A 374 7.60 -18.88 6.10
CA VAL A 374 7.01 -17.68 6.71
C VAL A 374 7.58 -16.42 6.09
N TRP A 375 6.70 -15.45 5.86
CA TRP A 375 7.03 -14.09 5.49
C TRP A 375 6.22 -13.12 6.35
N ASP A 376 6.83 -12.67 7.44
CA ASP A 376 6.32 -11.57 8.25
C ASP A 376 6.67 -10.26 7.56
N THR A 377 5.71 -9.71 6.82
CA THR A 377 5.94 -8.59 5.89
C THR A 377 6.47 -7.33 6.57
N TRP A 378 6.23 -7.18 7.87
CA TRP A 378 6.72 -6.08 8.71
C TRP A 378 8.12 -6.30 9.29
N ALA A 379 8.69 -7.51 9.21
CA ALA A 379 9.95 -7.82 9.87
C ALA A 379 11.16 -7.31 9.06
N SER A 380 12.19 -6.82 9.76
CA SER A 380 13.39 -6.19 9.17
C SER A 380 14.26 -7.11 8.30
N GLY A 381 14.03 -8.43 8.33
CA GLY A 381 14.74 -9.40 7.49
C GLY A 381 14.18 -9.58 6.08
N TYR A 382 13.13 -8.84 5.72
CA TYR A 382 12.48 -8.89 4.40
C TYR A 382 12.63 -7.55 3.65
N GLY A 383 12.11 -7.49 2.42
CA GLY A 383 12.14 -6.28 1.59
C GLY A 383 11.25 -5.12 2.07
N GLY A 384 10.52 -5.32 3.16
CA GLY A 384 9.68 -4.33 3.83
C GLY A 384 8.38 -4.04 3.08
N ILE A 385 7.74 -2.94 3.50
CA ILE A 385 6.48 -2.45 2.98
C ILE A 385 6.75 -1.07 2.39
N ILE A 386 6.29 -0.81 1.17
CA ILE A 386 6.31 0.54 0.59
C ILE A 386 4.90 1.02 0.34
N ASN A 387 4.59 2.26 0.70
CA ASN A 387 3.36 2.90 0.26
C ASN A 387 3.53 3.32 -1.21
N VAL A 388 2.66 2.85 -2.10
CA VAL A 388 2.72 3.20 -3.53
C VAL A 388 1.89 4.43 -3.88
N GLY A 389 0.98 4.82 -2.99
CA GLY A 389 0.00 5.88 -3.22
C GLY A 389 -0.85 5.68 -4.46
N GLU A 390 -1.21 6.78 -5.11
CA GLU A 390 -2.12 6.81 -6.25
C GLU A 390 -1.41 6.69 -7.59
N LYS A 391 -2.08 6.09 -8.58
CA LYS A 391 -1.58 5.99 -9.96
C LYS A 391 -1.11 7.35 -10.52
N SER A 392 -1.92 8.39 -10.35
CA SER A 392 -1.62 9.72 -10.89
C SER A 392 -0.56 10.48 -10.08
N TYR A 393 -0.33 10.09 -8.83
CA TYR A 393 0.56 10.77 -7.88
C TYR A 393 1.28 9.71 -7.03
N SER A 394 2.08 8.88 -7.67
CA SER A 394 2.72 7.73 -7.04
C SER A 394 3.74 8.15 -5.99
N LEU A 395 3.86 7.36 -4.92
CA LEU A 395 4.87 7.53 -3.87
C LEU A 395 6.03 6.55 -4.02
N ASN A 396 7.16 6.85 -3.37
CA ASN A 396 8.28 5.91 -3.19
C ASN A 396 8.77 5.25 -4.50
N SER A 397 8.87 6.04 -5.57
CA SER A 397 9.26 5.61 -6.91
C SER A 397 8.35 4.53 -7.51
N ALA A 398 7.05 4.64 -7.25
CA ALA A 398 6.01 3.77 -7.80
C ALA A 398 5.39 4.29 -9.11
N GLU A 399 6.14 5.04 -9.93
CA GLU A 399 5.67 5.56 -11.22
C GLU A 399 5.27 4.43 -12.17
N TRP A 400 5.82 3.22 -11.99
CA TRP A 400 5.39 1.99 -12.66
C TRP A 400 3.90 1.68 -12.47
N LEU A 401 3.20 2.27 -11.49
CA LEU A 401 1.73 2.22 -11.43
C LEU A 401 1.07 2.84 -12.66
N ARG A 402 1.72 3.74 -13.38
CA ARG A 402 1.17 4.33 -14.61
C ARG A 402 1.40 3.47 -15.83
N TYR A 403 2.31 2.49 -15.77
CA TYR A 403 2.58 1.57 -16.87
C TYR A 403 1.34 0.75 -17.22
N SER A 404 0.79 1.01 -18.40
CA SER A 404 -0.40 0.35 -18.92
C SER A 404 -0.09 -0.99 -19.56
N GLY A 405 1.16 -1.23 -19.98
CA GLY A 405 1.57 -2.45 -20.66
C GLY A 405 1.52 -3.72 -19.78
N LEU A 406 1.94 -4.82 -20.37
CA LEU A 406 1.89 -6.14 -19.76
C LEU A 406 3.17 -6.45 -18.99
N TRP A 407 3.04 -7.09 -17.83
CA TRP A 407 4.17 -7.56 -17.02
C TRP A 407 4.59 -8.97 -17.41
N GLY A 408 4.82 -9.21 -18.69
CA GLY A 408 5.21 -10.52 -19.19
C GLY A 408 5.12 -10.61 -20.70
N GLU A 409 5.79 -11.60 -21.28
CA GLU A 409 5.79 -11.84 -22.72
C GLU A 409 4.38 -12.04 -23.33
N ILE A 410 4.26 -11.71 -24.61
CA ILE A 410 3.11 -12.11 -25.44
C ILE A 410 3.49 -13.42 -26.11
N GLY A 411 2.80 -14.51 -25.77
CA GLY A 411 3.16 -15.85 -26.23
C GLY A 411 3.09 -16.00 -27.75
N ALA A 412 4.05 -16.73 -28.32
CA ALA A 412 4.08 -17.11 -29.73
C ALA A 412 3.67 -18.58 -29.91
N LEU A 413 2.37 -18.88 -29.99
CA LEU A 413 1.88 -20.14 -30.55
C LEU A 413 0.67 -19.90 -31.45
N SER A 414 0.97 -19.90 -32.75
CA SER A 414 0.02 -20.01 -33.85
C SER A 414 -0.60 -21.41 -33.88
N ALA A 415 -1.72 -21.60 -33.20
CA ALA A 415 -2.68 -22.66 -33.51
C ALA A 415 -4.10 -22.12 -33.27
N GLY A 416 -4.78 -21.73 -34.35
CA GLY A 416 -6.20 -21.31 -34.28
C GLY A 416 -6.46 -19.82 -34.02
N GLY A 417 -5.45 -18.95 -34.06
CA GLY A 417 -5.64 -17.50 -34.02
C GLY A 417 -6.03 -16.92 -32.65
N ILE A 418 -5.74 -17.64 -31.56
CA ILE A 418 -5.88 -17.12 -30.20
C ILE A 418 -4.49 -16.84 -29.65
N THR A 419 -4.16 -15.55 -29.56
CA THR A 419 -2.90 -15.06 -28.99
C THR A 419 -3.08 -14.92 -27.49
N PHE A 420 -2.49 -15.81 -26.71
CA PHE A 420 -2.41 -15.64 -25.26
C PHE A 420 -1.19 -14.79 -24.94
N SER A 421 -1.43 -13.51 -24.66
CA SER A 421 -0.56 -12.82 -23.70
C SER A 421 -1.13 -13.09 -22.31
N SER A 422 -0.32 -13.67 -21.43
CA SER A 422 -0.78 -14.12 -20.12
C SER A 422 -0.28 -13.23 -18.98
N GLY A 423 0.72 -12.37 -19.22
CA GLY A 423 1.24 -11.46 -18.19
C GLY A 423 0.20 -10.43 -17.73
N PRO A 424 0.00 -10.23 -16.42
CA PRO A 424 -1.00 -9.30 -15.91
C PRO A 424 -0.58 -7.86 -16.18
N ARG A 425 -1.56 -6.96 -16.15
CA ARG A 425 -1.26 -5.53 -16.08
C ARG A 425 -0.84 -5.15 -14.66
N THR A 426 -0.23 -3.98 -14.51
CA THR A 426 0.05 -3.43 -13.18
C THR A 426 -1.24 -3.33 -12.35
N PRO A 427 -1.17 -3.39 -11.01
CA PRO A 427 -2.33 -3.32 -10.12
C PRO A 427 -3.34 -2.22 -10.50
N SER A 428 -2.88 -1.00 -10.78
CA SER A 428 -3.75 0.14 -11.09
C SER A 428 -4.62 0.01 -12.36
N TYR A 429 -4.30 -0.95 -13.24
CA TYR A 429 -5.08 -1.28 -14.44
C TYR A 429 -5.92 -2.56 -14.27
N GLN A 430 -5.90 -3.19 -13.10
CA GLN A 430 -6.75 -4.32 -12.75
C GLN A 430 -7.99 -3.84 -12.01
N THR A 431 -9.01 -3.36 -12.73
CA THR A 431 -10.17 -2.64 -12.14
C THR A 431 -11.04 -3.48 -11.20
N SER A 432 -11.00 -4.82 -11.29
CA SER A 432 -11.68 -5.71 -10.33
C SER A 432 -10.91 -5.89 -9.01
N ALA A 433 -9.66 -5.43 -8.97
CA ALA A 433 -8.68 -5.75 -7.93
C ALA A 433 -8.16 -4.49 -7.22
N TRP A 434 -7.88 -3.43 -8.00
CA TRP A 434 -7.49 -2.12 -7.52
C TRP A 434 -8.72 -1.25 -7.27
N LYS A 435 -8.85 -0.77 -6.03
CA LYS A 435 -10.02 -0.02 -5.56
C LYS A 435 -11.38 -0.70 -5.83
N PRO A 436 -11.60 -1.95 -5.37
CA PRO A 436 -12.85 -2.67 -5.62
C PRO A 436 -14.05 -2.21 -4.77
N TYR A 437 -13.88 -1.22 -3.87
CA TYR A 437 -14.88 -0.76 -2.88
C TYR A 437 -15.28 0.70 -3.00
#